data_AF-A0A285V4D0-F1
#
_entry.id   AF-A0A285V4D0-F1
#
_cell.length_a   1.000
_cell.length_b   1.000
_cell.length_c   1.000
_cell.angle_alpha   90.00
_cell.angle_beta   90.00
_cell.angle_gamma   90.00
#
_symmetry.space_group_name_H-M   'P 1'
#
loop_
_entity.id
_entity.type
_entity.pdbx_description
1 polymer ?
#
loop_
_entity_poly.entity_id
_entity_poly.type
_entity_poly.pdbx_seq_one_letter_code
_entity_poly.pdbx_strand_id
1 'polypeptide(L)'
;MAEVSWLSDYVNGSDRATDRFGSGAGQSLGAPAGSGISGLLGIGLEAEGQSWQERALCAETDPEAFFPEKGGSTREAKKICTGCEVKAECLEYALSNDERFGIWGGLSERERRRLRRRAV
;
A
#
# COMPACT_ATOMS: atom_id res chain seq x y z
N MET A 1 -36.40 -1.73 24.37
CA MET A 1 -35.58 -2.93 24.58
C MET A 1 -35.33 -3.59 23.23
N ALA A 2 -34.28 -3.16 22.51
CA ALA A 2 -33.97 -3.70 21.20
C ALA A 2 -32.48 -3.49 20.85
N GLU A 3 -31.56 -4.23 21.47
CA GLU A 3 -30.17 -4.31 21.00
C GLU A 3 -29.59 -5.67 21.38
N VAL A 4 -29.21 -6.46 20.37
CA VAL A 4 -28.17 -7.52 20.32
C VAL A 4 -28.56 -8.66 19.36
N SER A 5 -28.68 -8.36 18.06
CA SER A 5 -28.84 -9.40 17.02
C SER A 5 -27.71 -9.44 15.98
N TRP A 6 -26.72 -8.55 16.07
CA TRP A 6 -25.67 -8.42 15.04
C TRP A 6 -24.35 -9.14 15.37
N LEU A 7 -24.22 -9.77 16.54
CA LEU A 7 -22.95 -10.39 16.96
C LEU A 7 -22.81 -11.88 16.59
N SER A 8 -23.91 -12.58 16.27
CA SER A 8 -23.87 -14.04 16.09
C SER A 8 -23.52 -14.52 14.68
N ASP A 9 -23.63 -13.69 13.64
CA ASP A 9 -23.35 -14.11 12.26
C ASP A 9 -21.86 -13.97 11.84
N TYR A 10 -21.02 -13.32 12.65
CA TYR A 10 -19.61 -13.10 12.31
C TYR A 10 -18.71 -14.31 12.64
N VAL A 11 -19.19 -15.26 13.45
CA VAL A 11 -18.35 -16.30 14.07
C VAL A 11 -18.42 -17.68 13.38
N ASN A 12 -18.89 -17.77 12.14
CA ASN A 12 -19.07 -19.09 11.48
C ASN A 12 -18.48 -19.23 10.07
N GLY A 13 -17.57 -18.34 9.66
CA GLY A 13 -16.99 -18.34 8.31
C GLY A 13 -15.48 -18.60 8.20
N SER A 14 -14.75 -18.67 9.33
CA SER A 14 -13.28 -18.66 9.33
C SER A 14 -12.60 -20.03 9.28
N ASP A 15 -13.33 -21.12 9.52
CA ASP A 15 -12.76 -22.45 9.58
C ASP A 15 -12.94 -23.20 8.26
N ARG A 16 -12.07 -22.92 7.29
CA ARG A 16 -11.55 -23.92 6.33
C ARG A 16 -10.59 -23.29 5.32
N ALA A 17 -9.49 -23.99 5.09
CA ALA A 17 -8.48 -23.78 4.06
C ALA A 17 -7.28 -22.91 4.44
N THR A 18 -6.67 -23.20 5.59
CA THR A 18 -5.21 -23.17 5.70
C THR A 18 -4.66 -24.41 5.02
N ASP A 19 -4.10 -24.28 3.81
CA ASP A 19 -3.02 -25.15 3.35
C ASP A 19 -2.42 -24.64 2.04
N ARG A 20 -1.08 -24.64 2.01
CA ARG A 20 -0.20 -24.43 0.84
C ARG A 20 0.04 -22.98 0.44
N PHE A 21 1.25 -22.48 0.72
CA PHE A 21 2.29 -22.39 -0.32
C PHE A 21 3.59 -21.86 0.28
N GLY A 22 4.64 -22.66 0.11
CA GLY A 22 6.01 -22.34 0.52
C GLY A 22 6.72 -21.39 -0.45
N SER A 23 7.76 -20.80 0.12
CA SER A 23 8.89 -20.07 -0.44
C SER A 23 9.16 -20.17 -1.95
N GLY A 24 9.34 -19.00 -2.56
CA GLY A 24 10.07 -18.82 -3.81
C GLY A 24 10.84 -17.51 -3.75
N ALA A 25 12.14 -17.58 -3.48
CA ALA A 25 13.09 -16.49 -3.61
C ALA A 25 13.66 -16.46 -5.03
N GLY A 26 13.81 -15.26 -5.57
CA GLY A 26 14.35 -14.97 -6.91
C GLY A 26 13.60 -13.76 -7.49
N GLN A 27 14.18 -12.81 -8.21
CA GLN A 27 15.42 -12.81 -8.98
C GLN A 27 15.79 -11.34 -9.35
N SER A 28 17.07 -11.14 -9.68
CA SER A 28 17.62 -10.18 -10.66
C SER A 28 17.46 -8.66 -10.44
N LEU A 29 18.57 -8.00 -10.10
CA LEU A 29 18.83 -6.62 -10.50
C LEU A 29 19.89 -6.63 -11.61
N GLY A 30 19.43 -6.45 -12.85
CA GLY A 30 20.26 -6.05 -13.99
C GLY A 30 20.02 -4.57 -14.26
N ALA A 31 21.07 -3.76 -14.19
CA ALA A 31 21.03 -2.33 -14.52
C ALA A 31 21.45 -2.12 -15.99
N PRO A 32 20.72 -1.35 -16.81
CA PRO A 32 21.26 -0.86 -18.07
C PRO A 32 21.95 0.50 -17.88
N ALA A 33 23.16 0.58 -18.44
CA ALA A 33 23.93 1.80 -18.63
C ALA A 33 23.22 2.75 -19.62
N GLY A 34 23.10 4.02 -19.24
CA GLY A 34 22.68 5.10 -20.12
C GLY A 34 23.74 6.19 -20.20
N SER A 35 24.63 6.11 -21.19
CA SER A 35 25.51 7.20 -21.61
C SER A 35 24.70 8.26 -22.34
N GLY A 36 24.67 9.49 -21.82
CA GLY A 36 24.08 10.64 -22.51
C GLY A 36 24.66 11.97 -22.01
N ILE A 37 24.86 12.92 -22.93
CA ILE A 37 25.39 14.28 -22.72
C ILE A 37 24.48 15.19 -21.86
N SER A 38 23.46 14.63 -21.22
CA SER A 38 22.49 15.34 -20.37
C SER A 38 23.12 16.01 -19.14
N GLY A 39 24.39 15.70 -18.83
CA GLY A 39 25.13 16.27 -17.70
C GLY A 39 25.85 17.59 -17.97
N LEU A 40 25.87 18.13 -19.20
CA LEU A 40 26.74 19.27 -19.54
C LEU A 40 26.13 20.65 -19.25
N LEU A 41 24.80 20.78 -19.25
CA LEU A 41 24.10 22.02 -18.93
C LEU A 41 23.12 21.73 -17.79
N GLY A 42 23.67 21.65 -16.59
CA GLY A 42 22.95 21.47 -15.33
C GLY A 42 22.07 22.67 -14.99
N ILE A 43 21.08 22.93 -15.82
CA ILE A 43 19.94 23.79 -15.52
C ILE A 43 18.69 22.91 -15.52
N GLY A 44 18.75 21.85 -14.73
CA GLY A 44 17.56 21.13 -14.29
C GLY A 44 16.84 22.00 -13.27
N LEU A 45 16.10 23.00 -13.73
CA LEU A 45 15.03 23.60 -12.93
C LEU A 45 13.84 22.64 -12.93
N GLU A 46 14.08 21.39 -12.57
CA GLU A 46 13.01 20.60 -11.98
C GLU A 46 12.91 21.16 -10.59
N ALA A 47 11.88 22.00 -10.37
CA ALA A 47 11.51 22.39 -9.03
C ALA A 47 11.55 21.11 -8.19
N GLU A 48 12.43 21.06 -7.20
CA GLU A 48 12.44 20.03 -6.17
C GLU A 48 11.15 20.21 -5.36
N GLY A 49 10.02 19.92 -6.01
CA GLY A 49 8.75 19.74 -5.37
C GLY A 49 8.95 18.53 -4.48
N GLN A 50 8.94 18.77 -3.17
CA GLN A 50 9.06 17.74 -2.15
C GLN A 50 8.32 16.49 -2.61
N SER A 51 9.03 15.37 -2.55
CA SER A 51 8.51 14.07 -2.93
C SER A 51 7.18 13.84 -2.21
N TRP A 52 6.20 13.25 -2.87
CA TRP A 52 4.87 13.06 -2.26
C TRP A 52 4.95 12.26 -0.95
N GLN A 53 6.00 11.45 -0.79
CA GLN A 53 6.33 10.74 0.44
C GLN A 53 6.58 11.68 1.62
N GLU A 54 7.22 12.83 1.40
CA GLU A 54 7.52 13.83 2.45
C GLU A 54 6.25 14.56 2.92
N ARG A 55 5.24 14.67 2.06
CA ARG A 55 3.93 15.26 2.38
C ARG A 55 2.91 14.25 2.89
N ALA A 56 3.30 12.98 3.02
CA ALA A 56 2.39 11.93 3.42
C ALA A 56 2.09 11.99 4.93
N LEU A 57 0.82 12.20 5.29
CA LEU A 57 0.36 12.25 6.69
C LEU A 57 0.75 10.99 7.50
N CYS A 58 0.90 9.83 6.83
CA CYS A 58 1.32 8.60 7.51
C CYS A 58 2.74 8.68 8.11
N ALA A 59 3.62 9.54 7.57
CA ALA A 59 4.97 9.75 8.10
C ALA A 59 4.95 10.43 9.49
N GLU A 60 3.87 11.12 9.84
CA GLU A 60 3.68 11.78 11.14
C GLU A 60 2.97 10.88 12.18
N THR A 61 2.65 9.64 11.81
CA THR A 61 1.88 8.70 12.63
C THR A 61 2.67 7.42 12.88
N ASP A 62 2.13 6.54 13.72
CA ASP A 62 2.77 5.25 14.03
C ASP A 62 2.84 4.34 12.78
N PRO A 63 4.04 3.96 12.31
CA PRO A 63 4.20 3.10 11.15
C PRO A 63 3.67 1.67 11.37
N GLU A 64 3.60 1.18 12.61
CA GLU A 64 3.10 -0.18 12.90
C GLU A 64 1.62 -0.33 12.52
N ALA A 65 0.84 0.76 12.61
CA ALA A 65 -0.56 0.78 12.19
C ALA A 65 -0.74 0.51 10.68
N PHE A 66 0.24 0.87 9.85
CA PHE A 66 0.20 0.70 8.39
C PHE A 66 0.70 -0.67 7.95
N PHE A 67 1.48 -1.34 8.79
CA PHE A 67 2.02 -2.69 8.57
C PHE A 67 1.58 -3.65 9.69
N PRO A 68 0.27 -3.91 9.84
CA PRO A 68 -0.21 -4.77 10.90
C PRO A 68 0.28 -6.21 10.72
N GLU A 69 0.61 -6.85 11.84
CA GLU A 69 0.84 -8.30 11.89
C GLU A 69 -0.41 -9.08 11.43
N LYS A 70 -0.26 -10.39 11.20
CA LYS A 70 -1.35 -11.25 10.70
C LYS A 70 -2.57 -11.17 11.63
N GLY A 71 -3.62 -10.47 11.18
CA GLY A 71 -4.86 -10.30 11.93
C GLY A 71 -5.01 -8.94 12.66
N GLY A 72 -4.02 -8.05 12.57
CA GLY A 72 -4.11 -6.70 13.12
C GLY A 72 -5.17 -5.83 12.43
N SER A 73 -5.65 -4.83 13.15
CA SER A 73 -6.67 -3.91 12.66
C SER A 73 -6.10 -2.96 11.59
N THR A 74 -6.72 -2.94 10.41
CA THR A 74 -6.39 -1.98 9.34
C THR A 74 -7.23 -0.70 9.40
N ARG A 75 -8.14 -0.60 10.37
CA ARG A 75 -9.16 0.45 10.42
C ARG A 75 -8.56 1.82 10.69
N GLU A 76 -7.58 1.90 11.58
CA GLU A 76 -6.96 3.18 11.97
C GLU A 76 -6.12 3.75 10.82
N ALA A 77 -5.23 2.94 10.24
CA ALA A 77 -4.45 3.34 9.07
C ALA A 77 -5.32 3.81 7.89
N LYS A 78 -6.45 3.14 7.63
CA LYS A 78 -7.40 3.58 6.58
C LYS A 78 -8.02 4.94 6.87
N LYS A 79 -8.32 5.23 8.14
CA LYS A 79 -8.85 6.52 8.57
C LYS A 79 -7.83 7.63 8.33
N ILE A 80 -6.58 7.41 8.72
CA ILE A 80 -5.46 8.34 8.48
C ILE A 80 -5.27 8.57 6.98
N CYS A 81 -5.21 7.51 6.17
CA CYS A 81 -5.09 7.62 4.72
C CYS A 81 -6.23 8.40 4.05
N THR A 82 -7.42 8.46 4.66
CA THR A 82 -8.57 9.18 4.07
C THR A 82 -8.41 10.70 4.17
N GLY A 83 -7.69 11.18 5.18
CA GLY A 83 -7.36 12.61 5.33
C GLY A 83 -6.05 13.02 4.67
N CYS A 84 -5.34 12.10 4.02
CA CYS A 84 -4.04 12.36 3.40
C CYS A 84 -4.20 12.99 2.01
N GLU A 85 -3.53 14.12 1.76
CA GLU A 85 -3.60 14.83 0.47
C GLU A 85 -2.95 14.04 -0.68
N VAL A 86 -1.85 13.32 -0.41
CA VAL A 86 -1.11 12.52 -1.42
C VAL A 86 -1.70 11.12 -1.63
N LYS A 87 -2.94 10.87 -1.20
CA LYS A 87 -3.56 9.54 -1.27
C LYS A 87 -3.59 8.96 -2.70
N ALA A 88 -3.86 9.81 -3.69
CA ALA A 88 -3.92 9.39 -5.10
C ALA A 88 -2.54 8.97 -5.62
N GLU A 89 -1.54 9.82 -5.42
CA GLU A 89 -0.13 9.58 -5.78
C GLU A 89 0.41 8.32 -5.09
N CYS A 90 0.13 8.16 -3.80
CA CYS A 90 0.48 6.97 -3.01
C CYS A 90 -0.16 5.68 -3.55
N LEU A 91 -1.44 5.73 -3.95
CA LEU A 91 -2.13 4.58 -4.50
C LEU A 91 -1.55 4.18 -5.86
N GLU A 92 -1.30 5.15 -6.73
CA GLU A 92 -0.74 4.93 -8.05
C GLU A 92 0.68 4.35 -7.96
N TYR A 93 1.49 4.85 -7.02
CA TYR A 93 2.80 4.27 -6.72
C TYR A 93 2.68 2.81 -6.31
N ALA A 94 1.78 2.47 -5.37
CA ALA A 94 1.59 1.10 -4.92
C ALA A 94 1.08 0.16 -6.04
N LEU A 95 0.25 0.69 -6.95
CA LEU A 95 -0.22 -0.05 -8.11
C LEU A 95 0.84 -0.16 -9.22
N SER A 96 1.78 0.76 -9.33
CA SER A 96 2.85 0.67 -10.34
C SER A 96 3.98 -0.26 -9.87
N ASN A 97 4.32 -0.21 -8.58
CA ASN A 97 5.44 -0.96 -7.99
C ASN A 97 5.05 -2.35 -7.46
N ASP A 98 3.77 -2.72 -7.55
CA ASP A 98 3.25 -3.97 -6.96
C ASP A 98 3.55 -4.10 -5.47
N GLU A 99 3.29 -3.04 -4.71
CA GLU A 99 3.49 -3.09 -3.27
C GLU A 99 2.55 -4.09 -2.61
N ARG A 100 3.13 -5.15 -2.03
CA ARG A 100 2.40 -6.33 -1.55
C ARG A 100 2.01 -6.24 -0.09
N PHE A 101 2.64 -5.38 0.70
CA PHE A 101 2.37 -5.30 2.13
C PHE A 101 1.79 -3.94 2.51
N GLY A 102 1.15 -3.90 3.68
CA GLY A 102 0.64 -2.67 4.29
C GLY A 102 -0.53 -1.97 3.58
N ILE A 103 -0.88 -0.82 4.13
CA ILE A 103 -1.96 0.06 3.67
C ILE A 103 -1.39 1.18 2.80
N TRP A 104 -1.86 1.27 1.57
CA TRP A 104 -1.42 2.26 0.59
C TRP A 104 -2.64 2.96 -0.01
N GLY A 105 -2.62 4.29 -0.05
CA GLY A 105 -3.74 5.08 -0.59
C GLY A 105 -5.10 4.76 0.06
N GLY A 106 -5.10 4.30 1.32
CA GLY A 106 -6.30 3.87 2.04
C GLY A 106 -6.84 2.48 1.65
N LEU A 107 -6.10 1.71 0.86
CA LEU A 107 -6.44 0.34 0.49
C LEU A 107 -5.45 -0.65 1.11
N SER A 108 -5.98 -1.75 1.63
CA SER A 108 -5.19 -2.93 2.01
C SER A 108 -4.72 -3.70 0.79
N GLU A 109 -3.70 -4.54 0.98
CA GLU A 109 -3.22 -5.48 -0.03
C GLU A 109 -4.39 -6.26 -0.68
N ARG A 110 -5.29 -6.83 0.14
CA ARG A 110 -6.44 -7.61 -0.35
C ARG A 110 -7.35 -6.77 -1.25
N GLU A 111 -7.53 -5.49 -0.93
CA GLU A 111 -8.33 -4.56 -1.73
C GLU A 111 -7.62 -4.16 -3.02
N ARG A 112 -6.32 -3.84 -2.97
CA ARG A 112 -5.52 -3.55 -4.17
C ARG A 112 -5.50 -4.72 -5.14
N ARG A 113 -5.34 -5.96 -4.65
CA ARG A 113 -5.45 -7.18 -5.46
C ARG A 113 -6.83 -7.34 -6.11
N ARG A 114 -7.91 -6.94 -5.42
CA ARG A 114 -9.27 -6.95 -6.01
C ARG A 114 -9.42 -5.86 -7.07
N LEU A 115 -8.85 -4.69 -6.85
CA LEU A 115 -8.89 -3.56 -7.79
C LEU A 115 -8.18 -3.91 -9.09
N ARG A 116 -6.96 -4.46 -9.01
CA ARG A 116 -6.20 -4.93 -10.18
C ARG A 116 -6.96 -5.96 -11.01
N ARG A 117 -7.65 -6.91 -10.37
CA ARG A 117 -8.46 -7.92 -11.06
C ARG A 117 -9.71 -7.37 -11.76
N ARG A 118 -10.17 -6.16 -11.43
CA ARG A 118 -11.32 -5.52 -12.08
C ARG A 118 -10.91 -4.57 -13.21
N ALA A 119 -9.65 -4.16 -13.24
CA ALA A 119 -9.09 -3.29 -14.28
C ALA A 119 -8.60 -4.08 -15.52
N VAL A 120 -8.58 -5.42 -15.43
CA VAL A 120 -8.39 -6.37 -16.53
C VAL A 120 -9.75 -6.89 -16.97
#